data_AF-A0A1B6K7I7-F1
#
_entry.id   AF-A0A1B6K7I7-F1
#
_cell.length_a   1.000
_cell.length_b   1.000
_cell.length_c   1.000
_cell.angle_alpha   90.00
_cell.angle_beta   90.00
_cell.angle_gamma   90.00
#
_symmetry.space_group_name_H-M   'P 1'
#
loop_
_entity.id
_entity.type
_entity.pdbx_description
1 polymer ?
#
loop_
_entity_poly.entity_id
_entity_poly.type
_entity_poly.pdbx_seq_one_letter_code
_entity_poly.pdbx_strand_id
1 'polypeptide(L)'
;LHDYCRERSSASEETPLIGMLHTRWATSGGRPTIETGQPMQSDRRGEFTLVLNGMISNDDELRKEIINSGAYEEKLRTETDTEVVARLFYEIYHRNVSMDGGPKPSFEDLCRRVAGMCKGAYAIAVISKHYPGEVVAYANQMTFCIGLGDGNAEFRGTDAESRYLCPGGDYYEFCSDPRAMTERIKNLCYLKNGD
;
A
#
# COMPACT_ATOMS: atom_id res chain seq x y z
N LEU A 1 10.28 -9.90 11.32
CA LEU A 1 9.81 -8.51 11.12
C LEU A 1 9.05 -8.01 12.33
N HIS A 2 8.00 -8.71 12.77
CA HIS A 2 7.23 -8.35 13.98
C HIS A 2 8.14 -8.02 15.19
N ASP A 3 9.05 -8.92 15.56
CA ASP A 3 9.92 -8.72 16.73
C ASP A 3 10.89 -7.53 16.54
N TYR A 4 11.43 -7.38 15.34
CA TYR A 4 12.25 -6.22 14.96
C TYR A 4 11.48 -4.90 15.11
N CYS A 5 10.22 -4.86 14.65
CA CYS A 5 9.39 -3.67 14.79
C CYS A 5 9.10 -3.35 16.26
N ARG A 6 8.83 -4.38 17.06
CA ARG A 6 8.56 -4.23 18.49
C ARG A 6 9.75 -3.69 19.27
N GLU A 7 10.93 -4.29 19.08
CA GLU A 7 12.16 -3.86 19.76
C GLU A 7 12.44 -2.38 19.49
N ARG A 8 12.25 -1.94 18.24
CA ARG A 8 12.47 -0.53 17.86
C ARG A 8 11.36 0.41 18.34
N SER A 9 10.10 -0.04 18.39
CA SER A 9 8.98 0.78 18.89
C SER A 9 9.11 1.13 20.37
N SER A 10 9.80 0.31 21.16
CA SER A 10 10.05 0.56 22.58
C SER A 10 11.07 1.70 22.84
N ALA A 11 11.71 2.22 21.79
CA ALA A 11 12.80 3.19 21.86
C ALA A 11 12.38 4.68 21.72
N SER A 12 11.15 5.05 22.08
CA SER A 12 10.66 6.43 22.25
C SER A 12 10.28 7.28 21.02
N GLU A 13 10.09 6.70 19.83
CA GLU A 13 9.59 7.49 18.69
C GLU A 13 8.07 7.73 18.76
N GLU A 14 7.64 8.98 18.57
CA GLU A 14 6.22 9.40 18.47
C GLU A 14 5.54 8.88 17.19
N THR A 15 6.31 8.41 16.21
CA THR A 15 5.81 7.87 14.93
C THR A 15 5.72 6.35 14.98
N PRO A 16 4.59 5.73 14.63
CA PRO A 16 4.47 4.28 14.61
C PRO A 16 5.39 3.68 13.55
N LEU A 17 6.07 2.59 13.91
CA LEU A 17 6.94 1.88 13.00
C LEU A 17 6.12 0.98 12.08
N ILE A 18 6.24 1.19 10.77
CA ILE A 18 5.56 0.36 9.76
C ILE A 18 6.59 -0.50 9.03
N GLY A 19 6.32 -1.81 8.97
CA GLY A 19 7.10 -2.77 8.18
C GLY A 19 6.23 -3.43 7.11
N MET A 20 6.80 -3.63 5.92
CA MET A 20 6.12 -4.29 4.81
C MET A 20 7.00 -5.39 4.21
N LEU A 21 6.40 -6.54 3.91
CA LEU A 21 7.05 -7.68 3.28
C LEU A 21 6.10 -8.32 2.27
N HIS A 22 6.66 -8.96 1.26
CA HIS A 22 5.88 -9.66 0.25
C HIS A 22 6.67 -10.81 -0.36
N THR A 23 6.01 -11.96 -0.56
CA THR A 23 6.54 -13.07 -1.35
C THR A 23 5.91 -13.05 -2.74
N ARG A 24 6.71 -12.76 -3.78
CA ARG A 24 6.20 -12.54 -5.14
C ARG A 24 6.16 -13.83 -5.96
N TRP A 25 4.99 -14.14 -6.52
CA TRP A 25 4.86 -15.04 -7.67
C TRP A 25 4.82 -14.18 -8.94
N ALA A 26 5.84 -14.27 -9.80
CA ALA A 26 5.93 -13.40 -10.97
C ALA A 26 4.86 -13.74 -12.03
N THR A 27 3.91 -12.82 -12.23
CA THR A 27 2.86 -12.88 -13.26
C THR A 27 3.11 -11.88 -14.41
N SER A 28 3.81 -10.78 -14.11
CA SER A 28 4.18 -9.69 -15.00
C SER A 28 5.68 -9.37 -14.90
N GLY A 29 6.24 -8.62 -15.87
CA GLY A 29 7.58 -8.05 -15.78
C GLY A 29 8.76 -9.05 -15.84
N GLY A 30 8.57 -10.19 -16.49
CA GLY A 30 9.65 -11.12 -16.82
C GLY A 30 10.19 -11.93 -15.62
N ARG A 31 11.47 -12.30 -15.68
CA ARG A 31 12.12 -13.16 -14.69
C ARG A 31 12.17 -12.46 -13.32
N PRO A 32 11.89 -13.16 -12.21
CA PRO A 32 12.06 -12.58 -10.88
C PRO A 32 13.51 -12.16 -10.65
N THR A 33 13.70 -10.85 -10.43
CA THR A 33 14.96 -10.22 -10.02
C THR A 33 14.73 -9.42 -8.73
N ILE A 34 15.82 -8.95 -8.12
CA ILE A 34 15.78 -8.05 -6.95
C ILE A 34 14.95 -6.79 -7.25
N GLU A 35 15.09 -6.23 -8.45
CA GLU A 35 14.40 -5.00 -8.86
C GLU A 35 12.88 -5.19 -9.02
N THR A 36 12.46 -6.39 -9.43
CA THR A 36 11.03 -6.74 -9.52
C THR A 36 10.44 -7.18 -8.17
N GLY A 37 11.26 -7.27 -7.13
CA GLY A 37 10.85 -7.59 -5.77
C GLY A 37 9.94 -6.49 -5.19
N GLN A 38 9.16 -6.88 -4.20
CA GLN A 38 8.32 -5.94 -3.44
C GLN A 38 8.81 -5.88 -1.98
N PRO A 39 8.67 -4.76 -1.27
CA PRO A 39 7.88 -3.57 -1.62
C PRO A 39 8.43 -2.75 -2.79
N MET A 40 7.54 -2.29 -3.66
CA MET A 40 7.85 -1.46 -4.82
C MET A 40 7.80 0.01 -4.43
N GLN A 41 8.81 0.76 -4.86
CA GLN A 41 8.91 2.21 -4.60
C GLN A 41 8.48 3.01 -5.82
N SER A 42 7.84 4.16 -5.61
CA SER A 42 7.46 5.07 -6.69
C SER A 42 8.65 5.69 -7.41
N ASP A 43 9.73 5.96 -6.68
CA ASP A 43 10.91 6.72 -7.12
C ASP A 43 12.11 6.35 -6.22
N ARG A 44 13.31 6.85 -6.53
CA ARG A 44 14.53 6.55 -5.75
C ARG A 44 14.50 7.03 -4.30
N ARG A 45 13.69 8.06 -4.00
CA ARG A 45 13.50 8.55 -2.63
C ARG A 45 12.41 7.77 -1.91
N GLY A 46 11.65 6.90 -2.59
CA GLY A 46 10.60 6.09 -2.00
C GLY A 46 9.50 6.95 -1.37
N GLU A 47 8.99 7.95 -2.11
CA GLU A 47 7.91 8.81 -1.63
C GLU A 47 6.63 8.02 -1.36
N PHE A 48 6.34 7.02 -2.20
CA PHE A 48 5.33 5.99 -1.98
C PHE A 48 5.99 4.62 -2.07
N THR A 49 5.59 3.71 -1.19
CA THR A 49 6.05 2.32 -1.17
C THR A 49 4.84 1.42 -1.00
N LEU A 50 4.71 0.41 -1.85
CA LEU A 50 3.55 -0.48 -1.83
C LEU A 50 3.90 -1.94 -2.05
N VAL A 51 3.00 -2.80 -1.60
CA VAL A 51 2.92 -4.21 -1.99
C VAL A 51 1.62 -4.44 -2.73
N LEU A 52 1.63 -5.36 -3.69
CA LEU A 52 0.51 -5.71 -4.53
C LEU A 52 0.47 -7.23 -4.69
N ASN A 53 -0.66 -7.81 -4.29
CA ASN A 53 -1.01 -9.19 -4.62
C ASN A 53 -2.06 -9.18 -5.73
N GLY A 54 -1.95 -10.09 -6.71
CA GLY A 54 -2.82 -10.14 -7.87
C GLY A 54 -2.21 -9.49 -9.11
N MET A 55 -3.06 -8.92 -9.96
CA MET A 55 -2.67 -8.40 -11.27
C MET A 55 -3.49 -7.17 -11.65
N ILE A 56 -2.80 -6.14 -12.17
CA ILE A 56 -3.45 -5.00 -12.84
C ILE A 56 -3.55 -5.31 -14.33
N SER A 57 -4.76 -5.52 -14.83
CA SER A 57 -5.01 -5.96 -16.21
C SER A 57 -4.90 -4.85 -17.25
N ASN A 58 -4.80 -3.59 -16.84
CA ASN A 58 -4.64 -2.43 -17.71
C ASN A 58 -3.33 -1.66 -17.46
N ASP A 59 -2.30 -2.34 -16.96
CA ASP A 59 -1.00 -1.73 -16.67
C ASP A 59 -0.33 -1.13 -17.92
N ASP A 60 -0.50 -1.73 -19.09
CA ASP A 60 -0.03 -1.17 -20.37
C ASP A 60 -0.69 0.17 -20.73
N GLU A 61 -1.97 0.32 -20.44
CA GLU A 61 -2.74 1.57 -20.64
C GLU A 61 -2.20 2.65 -19.69
N LEU A 62 -2.12 2.33 -18.40
CA LEU A 62 -1.60 3.22 -17.37
C LEU A 62 -0.14 3.62 -17.63
N ARG A 63 0.70 2.69 -18.08
CA ARG A 63 2.10 2.96 -18.46
C ARG A 63 2.18 4.02 -19.55
N LYS A 64 1.35 3.92 -20.59
CA LYS A 64 1.27 4.91 -21.67
C LYS A 64 0.82 6.28 -21.16
N GLU A 65 -0.19 6.32 -20.27
CA GLU A 65 -0.65 7.57 -19.67
C GLU A 65 0.46 8.28 -18.88
N ILE A 66 1.20 7.52 -18.07
CA ILE A 66 2.35 8.07 -17.33
C ILE A 66 3.37 8.61 -18.34
N ILE A 67 3.70 7.86 -19.41
CA ILE A 67 4.71 8.28 -20.41
C ILE A 67 4.29 9.56 -21.12
N ASN A 68 3.02 9.64 -21.53
CA ASN A 68 2.47 10.77 -22.26
C ASN A 68 2.31 12.02 -21.40
N SER A 69 2.23 11.89 -20.08
CA SER A 69 2.11 13.04 -19.18
C SER A 69 3.35 13.93 -19.14
N GLY A 70 4.49 13.47 -19.66
CA GLY A 70 5.72 14.26 -19.71
C GLY A 70 6.38 14.53 -18.36
N ALA A 71 5.78 14.05 -17.25
CA ALA A 71 6.28 14.23 -15.88
C ALA A 71 7.46 13.31 -15.52
N TYR A 72 8.03 12.61 -16.53
CA TYR A 72 9.14 11.68 -16.36
C TYR A 72 10.47 12.39 -16.13
N GLU A 73 10.85 12.59 -14.87
CA GLU A 73 12.27 12.75 -14.52
C GLU A 73 13.02 11.39 -14.54
N GLU A 74 12.32 10.27 -14.25
CA GLU A 74 12.95 8.94 -14.13
C GLU A 74 12.13 7.83 -14.80
N LYS A 75 12.73 7.10 -15.76
CA LYS A 75 12.11 5.95 -16.45
C LYS A 75 11.69 4.85 -15.46
N LEU A 76 10.60 4.14 -15.76
CA LEU A 76 10.25 2.89 -15.05
C LEU A 76 11.41 1.91 -15.15
N ARG A 77 11.74 1.28 -14.02
CA ARG A 77 12.90 0.39 -13.87
C ARG A 77 12.57 -1.04 -14.28
N THR A 78 11.29 -1.38 -14.24
CA THR A 78 10.76 -2.71 -14.45
C THR A 78 9.53 -2.67 -15.37
N GLU A 79 9.22 -3.83 -15.91
CA GLU A 79 8.01 -4.10 -16.68
C GLU A 79 6.87 -4.60 -15.78
N THR A 80 7.00 -4.49 -14.45
CA THR A 80 5.94 -4.94 -13.53
C THR A 80 4.80 -3.94 -13.50
N ASP A 81 3.58 -4.47 -13.43
CA ASP A 81 2.37 -3.71 -13.14
C ASP A 81 2.45 -2.99 -11.79
N THR A 82 3.10 -3.61 -10.80
CA THR A 82 3.31 -3.03 -9.47
C THR A 82 4.06 -1.69 -9.53
N GLU A 83 5.10 -1.56 -10.37
CA GLU A 83 5.81 -0.29 -10.52
C GLU A 83 4.98 0.78 -11.23
N VAL A 84 4.12 0.38 -12.17
CA VAL A 84 3.16 1.28 -12.81
C VAL A 84 2.23 1.89 -11.76
N VAL A 85 1.69 1.08 -10.84
CA VAL A 85 0.85 1.57 -9.74
C VAL A 85 1.63 2.48 -8.79
N ALA A 86 2.85 2.08 -8.39
CA ALA A 86 3.68 2.89 -7.50
C ALA A 86 3.99 4.26 -8.13
N ARG A 87 4.27 4.29 -9.42
CA ARG A 87 4.48 5.52 -10.17
C ARG A 87 3.18 6.34 -10.29
N LEU A 88 2.03 5.70 -10.47
CA LEU A 88 0.74 6.39 -10.54
C LEU A 88 0.42 7.17 -9.26
N PHE A 89 0.77 6.64 -8.08
CA PHE A 89 0.68 7.38 -6.82
C PHE A 89 1.50 8.67 -6.84
N TYR A 90 2.75 8.60 -7.28
CA TYR A 90 3.64 9.76 -7.40
C TYR A 90 3.06 10.80 -8.36
N GLU A 91 2.64 10.36 -9.54
CA GLU A 91 2.07 11.25 -10.56
C GLU A 91 0.82 11.98 -10.09
N ILE A 92 -0.15 11.26 -9.52
CA ILE A 92 -1.40 11.87 -9.06
C ILE A 92 -1.15 12.81 -7.87
N TYR A 93 -0.28 12.42 -6.94
CA TYR A 93 0.09 13.28 -5.82
C TYR A 93 0.73 14.58 -6.30
N HIS A 94 1.76 14.49 -7.14
CA HIS A 94 2.49 15.65 -7.62
C HIS A 94 1.67 16.51 -8.56
N ARG A 95 0.76 15.95 -9.38
CA ARG A 95 -0.19 16.76 -10.16
C ARG A 95 -1.15 17.54 -9.27
N ASN A 96 -1.73 16.91 -8.25
CA ASN A 96 -2.62 17.59 -7.30
C ASN A 96 -1.91 18.72 -6.55
N VAL A 97 -0.66 18.50 -6.12
CA VAL A 97 0.12 19.48 -5.35
C VAL A 97 0.71 20.57 -6.26
N SER A 98 1.17 20.22 -7.46
CA SER A 98 1.91 21.13 -8.35
C SER A 98 1.02 21.96 -9.28
N MET A 99 -0.14 21.46 -9.70
CA MET A 99 -0.94 22.18 -10.71
C MET A 99 -1.73 23.37 -10.17
N ASP A 100 -2.06 23.43 -8.88
CA ASP A 100 -3.00 24.47 -8.39
C ASP A 100 -2.68 25.08 -7.01
N GLY A 101 -1.55 24.75 -6.36
CA GLY A 101 -1.41 25.05 -4.93
C GLY A 101 -2.55 24.45 -4.11
N GLY A 102 -3.16 23.39 -4.64
CA GLY A 102 -4.31 22.72 -4.07
C GLY A 102 -3.95 22.09 -2.72
N PRO A 103 -4.95 21.88 -1.85
CA PRO A 103 -4.70 21.22 -0.57
C PRO A 103 -4.13 19.82 -0.81
N LYS A 104 -3.14 19.46 0.00
CA LYS A 104 -2.65 18.08 0.08
C LYS A 104 -3.86 17.15 0.26
N PRO A 105 -4.10 16.19 -0.66
CA PRO A 105 -5.24 15.29 -0.54
C PRO A 105 -5.11 14.44 0.72
N SER A 106 -6.22 13.89 1.23
CA SER A 106 -6.09 12.82 2.23
C SER A 106 -5.44 11.59 1.59
N PHE A 107 -4.74 10.76 2.39
CA PHE A 107 -4.09 9.58 1.84
C PHE A 107 -5.12 8.61 1.25
N GLU A 108 -6.25 8.46 1.93
CA GLU A 108 -7.41 7.68 1.50
C GLU A 108 -7.94 8.16 0.12
N ASP A 109 -8.12 9.47 -0.07
CA ASP A 109 -8.60 10.00 -1.36
C ASP A 109 -7.60 9.74 -2.49
N LEU A 110 -6.31 9.87 -2.21
CA LEU A 110 -5.26 9.55 -3.18
C LEU A 110 -5.32 8.06 -3.56
N CYS A 111 -5.44 7.17 -2.56
CA CYS A 111 -5.55 5.73 -2.79
C CYS A 111 -6.81 5.38 -3.58
N ARG A 112 -7.96 5.97 -3.25
CA ARG A 112 -9.23 5.78 -3.96
C ARG A 112 -9.13 6.20 -5.43
N ARG A 113 -8.45 7.32 -5.72
CA ARG A 113 -8.21 7.77 -7.11
C ARG A 113 -7.33 6.80 -7.88
N VAL A 114 -6.21 6.36 -7.29
CA VAL A 114 -5.32 5.37 -7.91
C VAL A 114 -6.06 4.06 -8.16
N ALA A 115 -6.76 3.54 -7.14
CA ALA A 115 -7.54 2.32 -7.23
C ALA A 115 -8.63 2.41 -8.32
N GLY A 116 -9.31 3.55 -8.45
CA GLY A 116 -10.32 3.77 -9.50
C GLY A 116 -9.77 3.73 -10.94
N MET A 117 -8.46 3.92 -11.13
CA MET A 117 -7.80 3.81 -12.44
C MET A 117 -7.33 2.38 -12.75
N CYS A 118 -7.18 1.54 -11.72
CA CYS A 118 -6.71 0.18 -11.85
C CYS A 118 -7.87 -0.78 -12.19
N LYS A 119 -7.66 -1.63 -13.19
CA LYS A 119 -8.55 -2.75 -13.54
C LYS A 119 -7.85 -4.07 -13.22
N GLY A 120 -8.62 -5.11 -12.92
CA GLY A 120 -8.10 -6.45 -12.63
C GLY A 120 -8.50 -6.94 -11.25
N ALA A 121 -7.83 -7.99 -10.77
CA ALA A 121 -8.06 -8.56 -9.45
C ALA A 121 -6.78 -8.40 -8.62
N TYR A 122 -6.82 -7.52 -7.62
CA TYR A 122 -5.65 -7.12 -6.86
C TYR A 122 -5.99 -6.71 -5.43
N ALA A 123 -5.02 -6.82 -4.54
CA ALA A 123 -5.02 -6.19 -3.22
C ALA A 123 -3.71 -5.41 -3.06
N ILE A 124 -3.81 -4.16 -2.62
CA ILE A 124 -2.67 -3.26 -2.43
C ILE A 124 -2.64 -2.81 -0.98
N ALA A 125 -1.43 -2.73 -0.40
CA ALA A 125 -1.18 -1.93 0.78
C ALA A 125 -0.08 -0.91 0.46
N VAL A 126 -0.26 0.34 0.88
CA VAL A 126 0.63 1.46 0.54
C VAL A 126 0.95 2.30 1.77
N ILE A 127 2.20 2.75 1.82
CA ILE A 127 2.71 3.74 2.78
C ILE A 127 3.37 4.88 2.02
N SER A 128 3.53 6.02 2.69
CA SER A 128 4.17 7.19 2.09
C SER A 128 4.90 8.04 3.10
N LYS A 129 5.99 8.67 2.65
CA LYS A 129 6.70 9.70 3.42
C LYS A 129 5.87 10.97 3.60
N HIS A 130 4.89 11.19 2.72
CA HIS A 130 3.97 12.32 2.83
C HIS A 130 2.90 12.08 3.89
N TYR A 131 2.59 10.83 4.23
CA TYR A 131 1.54 10.43 5.18
C TYR A 131 2.15 9.56 6.30
N PRO A 132 3.01 10.14 7.16
CA PRO A 132 3.74 9.37 8.16
C PRO A 132 2.78 8.72 9.16
N GLY A 133 2.97 7.43 9.39
CA GLY A 133 2.14 6.63 10.31
C GLY A 133 0.81 6.15 9.75
N GLU A 134 0.49 6.48 8.50
CA GLU A 134 -0.71 5.98 7.82
C GLU A 134 -0.37 4.77 6.93
N VAL A 135 -1.26 3.77 6.95
CA VAL A 135 -1.26 2.64 6.02
C VAL A 135 -2.64 2.59 5.40
N VAL A 136 -2.72 2.55 4.06
CA VAL A 136 -3.97 2.35 3.36
C VAL A 136 -3.88 1.03 2.61
N ALA A 137 -4.91 0.21 2.77
CA ALA A 137 -5.09 -1.02 2.01
C ALA A 137 -6.37 -0.93 1.20
N TYR A 138 -6.37 -1.56 0.03
CA TYR A 138 -7.52 -1.64 -0.86
C TYR A 138 -7.57 -3.02 -1.51
N ALA A 139 -8.77 -3.59 -1.63
CA ALA A 139 -8.96 -4.91 -2.22
C ALA A 139 -10.04 -4.90 -3.32
N ASN A 140 -9.68 -5.39 -4.51
CA ASN A 140 -10.60 -5.62 -5.61
C ASN A 140 -10.47 -7.06 -6.10
N GLN A 141 -11.53 -7.85 -5.89
CA GLN A 141 -11.66 -9.26 -6.30
C GLN A 141 -10.54 -10.16 -5.76
N MET A 142 -9.94 -9.78 -4.63
CA MET A 142 -8.91 -10.50 -3.91
C MET A 142 -9.18 -10.47 -2.42
N THR A 143 -8.76 -11.52 -1.70
CA THR A 143 -8.82 -11.54 -0.25
C THR A 143 -7.71 -10.69 0.33
N PHE A 144 -8.08 -9.77 1.22
CA PHE A 144 -7.14 -9.05 2.07
C PHE A 144 -7.77 -8.88 3.45
N CYS A 145 -6.96 -8.96 4.49
CA CYS A 145 -7.45 -8.88 5.86
C CYS A 145 -6.51 -8.06 6.74
N ILE A 146 -7.10 -7.42 7.73
CA ILE A 146 -6.45 -6.63 8.75
C ILE A 146 -6.66 -7.36 10.07
N GLY A 147 -5.56 -7.81 10.67
CA GLY A 147 -5.51 -8.39 12.00
C GLY A 147 -5.18 -7.32 13.02
N LEU A 148 -5.88 -7.35 14.15
CA LEU A 148 -5.56 -6.53 15.31
C LEU A 148 -4.94 -7.42 16.40
N GLY A 149 -3.73 -7.03 16.79
CA GLY A 149 -2.89 -7.72 17.76
C GLY A 149 -3.19 -7.35 19.21
N ASP A 150 -2.13 -7.15 20.00
CA ASP A 150 -2.22 -6.88 21.44
C ASP A 150 -3.15 -5.70 21.79
N GLY A 151 -3.49 -5.64 23.09
CA GLY A 151 -4.27 -4.59 23.74
C GLY A 151 -5.79 -4.66 23.54
N ASN A 152 -6.46 -3.50 23.57
CA ASN A 152 -7.92 -3.34 23.80
C ASN A 152 -8.65 -2.64 22.64
N ALA A 153 -7.96 -2.29 21.55
CA ALA A 153 -8.67 -1.82 20.37
C ALA A 153 -9.64 -2.90 19.87
N GLU A 154 -10.73 -2.43 19.28
CA GLU A 154 -11.70 -3.25 18.58
C GLU A 154 -11.91 -2.63 17.20
N PHE A 155 -12.18 -3.45 16.19
CA PHE A 155 -12.67 -2.94 14.92
C PHE A 155 -14.04 -2.28 15.17
N ARG A 156 -14.06 -0.94 15.26
CA ARG A 156 -15.29 -0.17 15.41
C ARG A 156 -15.91 0.08 14.04
N GLY A 157 -16.86 -0.78 13.66
CA GLY A 157 -17.66 -0.63 12.44
C GLY A 157 -17.84 -1.95 11.69
N THR A 158 -18.90 -2.04 10.88
CA THR A 158 -19.17 -3.19 9.98
C THR A 158 -18.70 -2.95 8.55
N ASP A 159 -18.13 -1.77 8.28
CA ASP A 159 -17.98 -1.22 6.95
C ASP A 159 -16.50 -0.86 6.69
N ALA A 160 -15.87 -1.64 5.80
CA ALA A 160 -14.98 -1.23 4.72
C ALA A 160 -14.18 0.08 4.86
N GLU A 161 -14.88 1.23 4.91
CA GLU A 161 -14.29 2.58 4.92
C GLU A 161 -13.96 3.07 6.33
N SER A 162 -13.28 2.25 7.12
CA SER A 162 -13.05 2.51 8.53
C SER A 162 -11.61 2.93 8.79
N ARG A 163 -11.44 4.16 9.33
CA ARG A 163 -10.17 4.63 9.87
C ARG A 163 -9.96 4.03 11.24
N TYR A 164 -8.98 3.16 11.36
CA TYR A 164 -8.59 2.57 12.64
C TYR A 164 -7.39 3.30 13.21
N LEU A 165 -7.55 3.82 14.43
CA LEU A 165 -6.43 4.35 15.21
C LEU A 165 -5.76 3.18 15.93
N CYS A 166 -4.43 3.24 16.07
CA CYS A 166 -3.65 2.30 16.87
C CYS A 166 -3.31 2.96 18.22
N PRO A 167 -4.12 2.77 19.28
CA PRO A 167 -3.73 3.19 20.63
C PRO A 167 -2.40 2.57 21.04
N GLY A 168 -1.69 3.25 21.95
CA GLY A 168 -0.42 2.75 22.46
C GLY A 168 -0.56 1.35 23.09
N GLY A 169 0.22 0.40 22.57
CA GLY A 169 0.20 -1.01 23.00
C GLY A 169 -0.47 -1.96 22.00
N ASP A 170 -1.20 -1.44 21.02
CA ASP A 170 -1.83 -2.22 19.95
C ASP A 170 -0.91 -2.31 18.72
N TYR A 171 -1.18 -3.26 17.81
CA TYR A 171 -0.56 -3.30 16.48
C TYR A 171 -1.49 -3.91 15.43
N TYR A 172 -1.31 -3.53 14.18
CA TYR A 172 -2.04 -4.08 13.03
C TYR A 172 -1.14 -4.93 12.15
N GLU A 173 -1.68 -6.06 11.67
CA GLU A 173 -1.09 -6.87 10.61
C GLU A 173 -1.99 -6.86 9.37
N PHE A 174 -1.43 -6.57 8.20
CA PHE A 174 -2.15 -6.61 6.93
C PHE A 174 -1.68 -7.84 6.16
N CYS A 175 -2.60 -8.69 5.72
CA CYS A 175 -2.23 -9.91 5.00
C CYS A 175 -3.27 -10.34 3.97
N SER A 176 -2.82 -10.97 2.88
CA SER A 176 -3.69 -11.65 1.92
C SER A 176 -4.13 -13.04 2.37
N ASP A 177 -3.43 -13.64 3.33
CA ASP A 177 -3.77 -14.95 3.92
C ASP A 177 -3.67 -14.87 5.45
N PRO A 178 -4.78 -15.01 6.18
CA PRO A 178 -4.77 -14.91 7.64
C PRO A 178 -3.87 -15.96 8.31
N ARG A 179 -3.51 -17.05 7.63
CA ARG A 179 -2.57 -18.07 8.16
C ARG A 179 -1.14 -17.56 8.29
N ALA A 180 -0.79 -16.47 7.60
CA ALA A 180 0.52 -15.84 7.71
C ALA A 180 0.58 -14.78 8.82
N MET A 181 -0.55 -14.49 9.47
CA MET A 181 -0.59 -13.61 10.64
C MET A 181 -0.03 -14.31 11.87
N THR A 182 0.45 -13.51 12.82
CA THR A 182 0.94 -14.05 14.09
C THR A 182 -0.22 -14.64 14.91
N GLU A 183 0.06 -15.65 15.73
CA GLU A 183 -0.91 -16.29 16.63
C GLU A 183 -1.51 -15.32 17.68
N ARG A 184 -1.02 -14.09 17.72
CA ARG A 184 -1.36 -13.04 18.66
C ARG A 184 -2.48 -12.13 18.13
N ILE A 185 -2.87 -12.28 16.86
CA ILE A 185 -4.05 -11.60 16.32
C ILE A 185 -5.30 -12.12 17.01
N LYS A 186 -6.02 -11.21 17.67
CA LYS A 186 -7.25 -11.53 18.42
C LYS A 186 -8.51 -11.30 17.61
N ASN A 187 -8.46 -10.31 16.72
CA ASN A 187 -9.59 -9.89 15.90
C ASN A 187 -9.13 -9.76 14.44
N LEU A 188 -10.00 -10.13 13.50
CA LEU A 188 -9.73 -10.09 12.07
C LEU A 188 -10.85 -9.37 11.33
N CYS A 189 -10.49 -8.45 10.45
CA CYS A 189 -11.39 -7.80 9.51
C CYS A 189 -11.00 -8.19 8.09
N TYR A 190 -11.94 -8.75 7.33
CA TYR A 190 -11.74 -9.01 5.89
C TYR A 190 -12.22 -7.81 5.09
N LEU A 191 -11.37 -7.34 4.17
CA LEU A 191 -11.77 -6.34 3.18
C LEU A 191 -12.67 -7.02 2.14
N LYS A 192 -13.78 -6.37 1.82
CA LYS A 192 -14.69 -6.72 0.72
C LYS A 192 -14.22 -6.04 -0.56
N ASN A 193 -14.86 -6.40 -1.66
CA ASN A 193 -14.54 -5.88 -2.97
C ASN A 193 -14.89 -4.38 -3.09
N GLY A 194 -13.87 -3.54 -3.28
CA GLY A 194 -14.04 -2.09 -3.36
C GLY A 194 -13.85 -1.36 -2.03
N ASP A 195 -13.50 -2.08 -0.96
CA ASP A 195 -13.12 -1.53 0.34
C ASP A 195 -11.71 -0.93 0.30
#